data_AF-A0A6F8Z579-F1
#
_entry.id   AF-A0A6F8Z579-F1
#
_cell.length_a   1.000
_cell.length_b   1.000
_cell.length_c   1.000
_cell.angle_alpha   90.00
_cell.angle_beta   90.00
_cell.angle_gamma   90.00
#
_symmetry.space_group_name_H-M   'P 1'
#
loop_
_entity.id
_entity.type
_entity.pdbx_description
1 polymer ?
#
loop_
_entity_poly.entity_id
_entity_poly.type
_entity_poly.pdbx_seq_one_letter_code
_entity_poly.pdbx_strand_id
1 'polypeptide(L)'
;MKAKLTEKAHEAGLSLSQYLIKSGLGKRIQSKGNYNALAALVKITALQKHLFNEGAGVHSKEYSEILIEVKKAAQKLQQEMDGDT
;
A
#
# COMPACT_ATOMS: atom_id res chain seq x y z
N MET A 1 18.49 16.73 -14.88
CA MET A 1 18.38 16.72 -13.40
C MET A 1 16.98 17.13 -12.92
N LYS A 2 16.48 18.34 -13.27
CA LYS A 2 15.15 18.83 -12.87
C LYS A 2 13.99 17.88 -13.23
N ALA A 3 13.94 17.36 -14.46
CA ALA A 3 12.88 16.45 -14.90
C ALA A 3 12.76 15.18 -14.04
N LYS A 4 13.88 14.54 -13.71
CA LYS A 4 13.92 13.34 -12.84
C LYS A 4 13.44 13.64 -11.42
N LEU A 5 13.71 14.83 -10.89
CA LEU A 5 13.23 15.24 -9.57
C LEU A 5 11.72 15.51 -9.58
N THR A 6 11.21 16.07 -10.67
CA THR A 6 9.76 16.28 -10.86
C THR A 6 9.01 14.95 -10.97
N GLU A 7 9.55 13.97 -11.68
CA GLU A 7 9.00 12.63 -11.79
C GLU A 7 8.92 11.93 -10.43
N LYS A 8 10.02 11.89 -9.68
CA LYS A 8 10.04 11.33 -8.31
C LYS A 8 9.10 12.04 -7.35
N ALA A 9 8.97 13.36 -7.47
CA ALA A 9 7.99 14.12 -6.70
C ALA A 9 6.55 13.69 -7.05
N HIS A 10 6.27 13.49 -8.35
CA HIS A 10 4.97 13.04 -8.82
C HIS A 10 4.61 11.63 -8.33
N GLU A 11 5.53 10.68 -8.41
CA GLU A 11 5.37 9.31 -7.89
C GLU A 11 5.10 9.28 -6.38
N ALA A 12 5.76 10.17 -5.64
CA ALA A 12 5.54 10.39 -4.21
C ALA A 12 4.23 11.15 -3.89
N GLY A 13 3.52 11.65 -4.90
CA GLY A 13 2.33 12.48 -4.71
C GLY A 13 2.61 13.86 -4.10
N LEU A 14 3.81 14.39 -4.28
CA LEU A 14 4.28 15.67 -3.72
C LEU A 14 4.54 16.69 -4.83
N SER A 15 4.44 17.97 -4.50
CA SER A 15 5.02 19.02 -5.36
C SER A 15 6.55 18.98 -5.29
N LEU A 16 7.22 19.51 -6.33
CA LEU A 16 8.69 19.53 -6.39
C LEU A 16 9.33 20.24 -5.18
N SER A 17 8.73 21.34 -4.70
CA SER A 17 9.22 22.06 -3.52
C SER A 17 9.09 21.24 -2.24
N GLN A 18 7.95 20.59 -2.02
CA GLN A 18 7.73 19.69 -0.89
C GLN A 18 8.68 18.48 -0.92
N TYR A 19 8.92 17.92 -2.11
CA TYR A 19 9.87 16.84 -2.30
C TYR A 19 11.28 17.26 -1.89
N LEU A 20 11.78 18.40 -2.39
CA LEU A 20 13.10 18.91 -2.04
C LEU A 20 13.26 19.24 -0.55
N ILE A 21 12.24 19.84 0.07
CA ILE A 21 12.26 20.12 1.52
C ILE A 21 12.32 18.81 2.31
N LYS A 22 11.49 17.82 1.99
CA LYS A 22 11.50 16.53 2.69
C LYS A 22 12.82 15.78 2.50
N SER A 23 13.35 15.75 1.27
CA SER A 23 14.65 15.15 0.97
C SER A 23 15.79 15.85 1.71
N GLY A 24 15.79 17.18 1.75
CA GLY A 24 16.80 17.96 2.47
C GLY A 24 16.74 17.79 3.99
N LEU A 25 15.57 17.49 4.54
CA LEU A 25 15.37 17.17 5.95
C LEU A 25 15.62 15.68 6.28
N GLY A 26 16.08 14.88 5.33
CA GLY A 26 16.29 13.43 5.51
C GLY A 26 15.00 12.65 5.79
N LYS A 27 13.82 13.23 5.51
CA LYS A 27 12.55 12.56 5.73
C LYS A 27 12.32 11.55 4.61
N ARG A 28 11.92 10.34 5.00
CA ARG A 28 11.57 9.27 4.06
C ARG A 28 10.36 9.69 3.21
N ILE A 29 10.51 9.59 1.89
CA ILE A 29 9.47 9.93 0.91
C ILE A 29 8.90 8.62 0.35
N GLN A 30 7.64 8.37 0.68
CA GLN A 30 6.90 7.18 0.26
C GLN A 30 6.19 7.43 -1.06
N SER A 31 6.06 6.38 -1.89
CA SER A 31 5.26 6.43 -3.11
C SER A 31 3.76 6.50 -2.78
N LYS A 32 3.02 7.36 -3.49
CA LYS A 32 1.55 7.40 -3.42
C LYS A 32 0.94 6.07 -3.87
N GLY A 33 1.63 5.34 -4.75
CA GLY A 33 1.23 4.01 -5.22
C GLY A 33 1.10 3.00 -4.08
N ASN A 34 2.03 2.99 -3.12
CA ASN A 34 2.05 2.01 -2.03
C ASN A 34 0.85 2.21 -1.07
N TYR A 35 0.52 3.47 -0.77
CA TYR A 35 -0.67 3.78 0.03
C TYR A 35 -1.98 3.37 -0.66
N ASN A 36 -2.09 3.61 -1.97
CA ASN A 36 -3.25 3.19 -2.75
C ASN A 36 -3.39 1.66 -2.77
N ALA A 37 -2.27 0.95 -2.92
CA ALA A 37 -2.24 -0.51 -2.89
C ALA A 37 -2.67 -1.06 -1.52
N LEU A 38 -2.16 -0.48 -0.43
CA LEU A 38 -2.56 -0.86 0.93
C LEU A 38 -4.06 -0.61 1.16
N ALA A 39 -4.57 0.55 0.72
CA ALA A 39 -6.00 0.87 0.81
C ALA A 39 -6.87 -0.12 0.01
N ALA A 40 -6.40 -0.59 -1.15
CA ALA A 40 -7.09 -1.61 -1.93
C ALA A 40 -7.14 -2.95 -1.20
N LEU A 41 -6.04 -3.39 -0.57
CA LEU A 41 -6.01 -4.61 0.24
C LEU A 41 -6.98 -4.55 1.43
N VAL A 42 -7.08 -3.40 2.09
CA VAL A 42 -8.05 -3.18 3.18
C VAL A 42 -9.48 -3.34 2.66
N LYS A 43 -9.81 -2.76 1.50
CA LYS A 43 -11.13 -2.90 0.88
C LYS A 43 -11.45 -4.35 0.52
N ILE A 44 -10.51 -5.07 -0.08
CA ILE A 44 -10.67 -6.49 -0.43
C ILE A 44 -10.94 -7.31 0.83
N THR A 45 -10.20 -7.08 1.91
CA THR A 45 -10.40 -7.76 3.20
C THR A 45 -11.80 -7.51 3.76
N ALA A 46 -12.29 -6.26 3.71
CA ALA A 46 -13.63 -5.92 4.19
C ALA A 46 -14.72 -6.64 3.38
N LEU A 47 -14.57 -6.69 2.05
CA LEU A 47 -15.50 -7.40 1.17
C LEU A 47 -15.48 -8.91 1.40
N GLN A 48 -14.29 -9.50 1.55
CA GLN A 48 -14.13 -10.92 1.84
C GLN A 48 -14.81 -11.30 3.17
N LYS A 49 -14.62 -10.49 4.21
CA LYS A 49 -15.29 -10.68 5.51
C LYS A 49 -16.81 -10.58 5.39
N HIS A 50 -17.30 -9.63 4.60
CA HIS A 50 -18.73 -9.46 4.37
C HIS A 50 -19.33 -10.70 3.71
N LEU A 51 -18.72 -11.19 2.62
CA LEU A 51 -19.17 -12.40 1.92
C LEU A 51 -19.12 -13.65 2.81
N PHE A 52 -18.09 -13.80 3.65
CA PHE A 52 -18.01 -14.90 4.62
C PHE A 52 -19.18 -14.90 5.61
N ASN A 53 -19.54 -13.73 6.13
CA ASN A 53 -20.65 -13.57 7.06
C ASN A 53 -22.00 -13.84 6.39
N GLU A 54 -22.20 -13.35 5.16
CA GLU A 54 -23.42 -13.59 4.39
C GLU A 54 -23.59 -15.07 4.02
N GLY A 55 -22.48 -15.75 3.71
CA GLY A 55 -22.47 -17.18 3.42
C GLY A 55 -22.57 -18.08 4.65
N ALA A 56 -22.70 -17.54 5.87
CA ALA A 56 -22.72 -18.30 7.13
C ALA A 56 -21.56 -19.33 7.25
N GLY A 57 -20.38 -18.99 6.72
CA GLY A 57 -19.21 -19.88 6.73
C GLY A 57 -19.12 -20.87 5.56
N VAL A 58 -20.01 -20.80 4.57
CA VAL A 58 -19.81 -21.46 3.26
C VAL A 58 -18.48 -20.97 2.66
N HIS A 59 -17.68 -21.88 2.10
CA HIS A 59 -16.32 -21.60 1.60
C HIS A 59 -15.33 -21.02 2.64
N SER A 60 -15.50 -21.36 3.91
CA SER A 60 -14.64 -20.88 5.01
C SER A 60 -13.15 -21.12 4.76
N LYS A 61 -12.78 -22.20 4.08
CA LYS A 61 -11.39 -22.53 3.74
C LYS A 61 -10.84 -21.56 2.69
N GLU A 62 -11.54 -21.36 1.59
CA GLU A 62 -11.18 -20.48 0.49
C GLU A 62 -11.08 -19.03 0.96
N TYR A 63 -12.03 -18.61 1.80
CA TYR A 63 -12.00 -17.30 2.46
C TYR A 63 -10.77 -17.11 3.36
N SER A 64 -10.38 -18.15 4.09
CA SER A 64 -9.16 -18.13 4.92
C SER A 64 -7.89 -18.06 4.08
N GLU A 65 -7.84 -18.78 2.96
CA GLU A 65 -6.72 -18.74 2.00
C GLU A 65 -6.55 -17.34 1.40
N ILE A 66 -7.65 -16.69 0.99
CA ILE A 66 -7.63 -15.30 0.50
C ILE A 66 -7.09 -14.36 1.58
N LEU A 67 -7.56 -14.49 2.83
CA LEU A 67 -7.10 -13.64 3.92
C LEU A 67 -5.60 -13.80 4.20
N ILE A 68 -5.07 -15.01 4.11
CA ILE A 68 -3.63 -15.29 4.26
C ILE A 68 -2.83 -14.57 3.17
N GLU A 69 -3.25 -14.67 1.91
CA GLU A 69 -2.53 -14.03 0.80
C GLU A 69 -2.62 -12.49 0.87
N VAL A 70 -3.78 -11.93 1.23
CA VAL A 70 -3.95 -10.49 1.43
C VAL A 70 -3.05 -9.99 2.57
N LYS A 71 -2.94 -10.75 3.67
CA LYS A 71 -2.03 -10.43 4.78
C LYS A 71 -0.57 -10.43 4.33
N LYS A 72 -0.13 -11.44 3.57
CA LYS A 72 1.23 -11.50 3.01
C LYS A 72 1.52 -10.30 2.11
N ALA A 73 0.59 -9.94 1.23
CA ALA A 73 0.74 -8.77 0.35
C ALA A 73 0.84 -7.46 1.14
N ALA A 74 0.02 -7.29 2.18
CA ALA A 74 0.07 -6.11 3.04
C ALA A 74 1.40 -6.02 3.81
N GLN A 75 1.91 -7.14 4.33
CA GLN A 75 3.21 -7.19 5.01
C GLN A 75 4.36 -6.83 4.06
N LYS A 76 4.35 -7.35 2.84
CA LYS A 76 5.36 -7.02 1.83
C LYS A 76 5.32 -5.53 1.46
N LEU A 77 4.13 -4.97 1.23
CA LEU A 77 3.99 -3.54 0.95
C LEU A 77 4.45 -2.68 2.14
N GLN A 78 4.16 -3.12 3.37
CA GLN A 78 4.61 -2.44 4.57
C GLN A 78 6.15 -2.46 4.68
N GLN A 79 6.79 -3.60 4.39
CA GLN A 79 8.26 -3.70 4.34
C GLN A 79 8.87 -2.80 3.25
N GLU A 80 8.29 -2.75 2.06
CA GLU A 80 8.71 -1.84 0.99
C GLU A 80 8.53 -0.36 1.40
N MET A 81 7.46 -0.05 2.12
CA MET A 81 7.23 1.26 2.72
C MET A 81 8.25 1.57 3.81
N ASP A 82 8.58 0.64 4.70
CA ASP A 82 9.53 0.86 5.81
C ASP A 82 11.00 0.83 5.34
N GLY A 83 11.24 0.21 4.18
CA GLY A 83 12.51 0.12 3.43
C GLY A 83 13.59 -0.69 4.07
N ASP A 84 13.20 -1.82 4.63
CA ASP A 84 14.07 -2.98 4.71
C ASP A 84 14.18 -3.62 3.33
N THR A 85 14.98 -3.01 2.45
CA THR A 85 15.63 -3.61 1.27
C THR A 85 16.85 -2.77 0.90
#